data_AF-A0A8T6E3Y7-F1
#
_entry.id   AF-A0A8T6E3Y7-F1
#
_cell.length_a   1.000
_cell.length_b   1.000
_cell.length_c   1.000
_cell.angle_alpha   90.00
_cell.angle_beta   90.00
_cell.angle_gamma   90.00
#
_symmetry.space_group_name_H-M   'P 1'
#
loop_
_entity.id
_entity.type
_entity.pdbx_description
1 polymer ?
#
loop_
_entity_poly.entity_id
_entity_poly.type
_entity_poly.pdbx_seq_one_letter_code
_entity_poly.pdbx_strand_id
1 'polypeptide(L)'
;MNSTGMKQDENISSQHVHRITDGIPSDDYYANNVRTLLSFVEDRYRDLLNTEELKFSNAVLNSSPDAQRLYARILSRRGPIFLVAQFEYREVKHVANALTELERNELIKRNSEVPTDLLCQKLTLSQLREIFELEDFKGSKPVLASKIQEAYSAEVIVERIRAKLPWFELDQTDRIATFSLLFFGDRYQDLSTFVVHDLGILRLEQYTLDSKNRQFRTREEIDRYLNLWELSERMTEEEPIESEQLTQSILVLQSPNNNRTLERQRSKLLNRIGRELERRGELSFALTAYDHSTLHPCRERRMRIFQRLGKLNEVEEVRATILANPWTVEERLFAEKFNRKSKISVNYNTKEQVLTNPLTDNIEVSACREF
;
A
#
# COMPACT_ATOMS: atom_id res chain seq x y z
N MET A 1 -4.82 -72.90 18.97
CA MET A 1 -4.31 -72.69 20.33
C MET A 1 -3.12 -71.75 20.26
N ASN A 2 -3.32 -70.53 20.76
CA ASN A 2 -2.40 -69.54 21.39
C ASN A 2 -0.90 -69.58 21.05
N SER A 3 -0.36 -68.47 20.50
CA SER A 3 0.41 -67.41 21.21
C SER A 3 1.89 -67.80 21.37
N THR A 4 2.90 -67.08 20.89
CA THR A 4 3.42 -65.73 21.24
C THR A 4 4.68 -65.59 20.34
N GLY A 5 5.02 -64.56 19.55
CA GLY A 5 5.10 -63.13 19.81
C GLY A 5 6.52 -62.74 20.27
N MET A 6 7.42 -62.25 19.38
CA MET A 6 8.42 -61.20 19.69
C MET A 6 9.31 -60.76 18.50
N LYS A 7 8.98 -59.56 18.00
CA LYS A 7 9.81 -58.41 17.59
C LYS A 7 11.06 -58.66 16.71
N GLN A 8 10.94 -58.29 15.43
CA GLN A 8 12.06 -57.81 14.62
C GLN A 8 11.95 -56.29 14.51
N ASP A 9 12.99 -55.59 14.95
CA ASP A 9 13.15 -54.15 14.85
C ASP A 9 13.37 -53.77 13.38
N GLU A 10 12.37 -53.15 12.75
CA GLU A 10 12.54 -52.48 11.46
C GLU A 10 13.10 -51.07 11.68
N ASN A 11 14.31 -50.93 11.16
CA ASN A 11 15.14 -49.74 11.12
C ASN A 11 14.48 -48.69 10.20
N ILE A 12 13.62 -47.82 10.73
CA ILE A 12 13.09 -46.67 10.02
C ILE A 12 14.22 -45.64 9.88
N SER A 13 14.87 -45.69 8.72
CA SER A 13 15.88 -44.72 8.30
C SER A 13 15.31 -43.31 8.35
N SER A 14 15.91 -42.53 9.25
CA SER A 14 15.62 -41.16 9.59
C SER A 14 15.42 -40.26 8.37
N GLN A 15 14.28 -39.57 8.39
CA GLN A 15 13.95 -38.44 7.54
C GLN A 15 15.11 -37.43 7.53
N HIS A 16 15.55 -37.04 6.33
CA HIS A 16 16.34 -35.83 6.15
C HIS A 16 15.47 -34.61 6.51
N VAL A 17 15.46 -34.27 7.81
CA VAL A 17 15.19 -32.91 8.26
C VAL A 17 16.38 -32.09 7.79
N HIS A 18 16.26 -31.48 6.61
CA HIS A 18 17.19 -30.43 6.21
C HIS A 18 16.95 -29.28 7.18
N ARG A 19 17.86 -29.14 8.16
CA ARG A 19 17.92 -27.97 9.03
C ARG A 19 17.96 -26.75 8.13
N ILE A 20 16.95 -25.89 8.27
CA ILE A 20 16.94 -24.53 7.74
C ILE A 20 18.20 -23.89 8.33
N THR A 21 19.19 -23.63 7.50
CA THR A 21 20.30 -22.78 7.87
C THR A 21 19.71 -21.39 8.07
N ASP A 22 19.63 -20.96 9.34
CA ASP A 22 19.54 -19.54 9.71
C ASP A 22 20.74 -18.82 9.11
N GLY A 23 20.60 -18.39 7.85
CA GLY A 23 21.61 -17.66 7.10
C GLY A 23 21.25 -16.18 7.12
N ILE A 24 22.20 -15.32 7.49
CA ILE A 24 22.12 -13.88 7.22
C ILE A 24 21.82 -13.74 5.72
N PRO A 25 20.75 -13.03 5.32
CA PRO A 25 20.44 -12.82 3.91
C PRO A 25 21.68 -12.25 3.21
N SER A 26 22.04 -12.79 2.04
CA SER A 26 23.22 -12.31 1.28
C SER A 26 23.12 -10.80 1.06
N ASP A 27 24.22 -10.05 1.10
CA ASP A 27 24.17 -8.57 0.96
C ASP A 27 23.44 -8.06 -0.32
N ASP A 28 23.25 -8.92 -1.34
CA ASP A 28 22.55 -8.61 -2.59
C ASP A 28 21.02 -8.88 -2.55
N TYR A 29 20.48 -9.38 -1.44
CA TYR A 29 19.11 -9.89 -1.39
C TYR A 29 18.06 -8.81 -1.70
N TYR A 30 18.25 -7.58 -1.21
CA TYR A 30 17.37 -6.46 -1.53
C TYR A 30 17.35 -6.15 -3.03
N ALA A 31 18.52 -6.19 -3.69
CA ALA A 31 18.61 -5.97 -5.13
C ALA A 31 17.93 -7.12 -5.89
N ASN A 32 18.10 -8.35 -5.42
CA ASN A 32 17.42 -9.51 -5.99
C ASN A 32 15.89 -9.41 -5.87
N ASN A 33 15.37 -8.87 -4.77
CA ASN A 33 13.94 -8.64 -4.58
C ASN A 33 13.38 -7.62 -5.58
N VAL A 34 14.09 -6.51 -5.80
CA VAL A 34 13.71 -5.53 -6.82
C VAL A 34 13.72 -6.17 -8.21
N ARG A 35 14.79 -6.92 -8.57
CA ARG A 35 14.86 -7.62 -9.87
C ARG A 35 13.73 -8.62 -10.05
N THR A 36 13.41 -9.39 -9.01
CA THR A 36 12.33 -10.39 -9.02
C THR A 36 10.99 -9.71 -9.23
N LEU A 37 10.71 -8.62 -8.51
CA LEU A 37 9.50 -7.83 -8.66
C LEU A 37 9.37 -7.28 -10.09
N LEU A 38 10.40 -6.65 -10.63
CA LEU A 38 10.37 -6.06 -11.97
C LEU A 38 10.18 -7.13 -13.05
N SER A 39 10.95 -8.22 -12.98
CA SER A 39 10.88 -9.31 -13.96
C SER A 39 9.52 -10.01 -13.90
N PHE A 40 8.98 -10.26 -12.70
CA PHE A 40 7.66 -10.85 -12.53
C PHE A 40 6.56 -10.04 -13.23
N VAL A 41 6.61 -8.71 -13.09
CA VAL A 41 5.62 -7.81 -13.66
C VAL A 41 5.79 -7.74 -15.17
N GLU A 42 7.02 -7.60 -15.67
CA GLU A 42 7.27 -7.64 -17.11
C GLU A 42 6.80 -8.95 -17.76
N ASP A 43 7.05 -10.09 -17.13
CA ASP A 43 6.66 -11.39 -17.70
C ASP A 43 5.14 -11.56 -17.83
N ARG A 44 4.34 -10.89 -16.99
CA ARG A 44 2.89 -11.14 -16.87
C ARG A 44 1.98 -9.97 -17.28
N TYR A 45 2.51 -8.76 -17.22
CA TYR A 45 1.77 -7.52 -17.42
C TYR A 45 2.41 -6.62 -18.48
N ARG A 46 3.44 -7.07 -19.22
CA ARG A 46 4.11 -6.25 -20.24
C ARG A 46 3.16 -5.61 -21.26
N ASP A 47 2.08 -6.28 -21.62
CA ASP A 47 1.03 -5.74 -22.52
C ASP A 47 0.20 -4.61 -21.89
N LEU A 48 0.23 -4.46 -20.55
CA LEU A 48 -0.46 -3.41 -19.79
C LEU A 48 0.47 -2.30 -19.30
N LEU A 49 1.79 -2.44 -19.51
CA LEU A 49 2.76 -1.41 -19.14
C LEU A 49 2.87 -0.36 -20.24
N ASN A 50 2.93 0.91 -19.85
CA ASN A 50 3.19 2.00 -20.79
C ASN A 50 4.69 2.10 -21.13
N THR A 51 5.02 2.91 -22.13
CA THR A 51 6.40 3.10 -22.60
C THR A 51 7.35 3.56 -21.50
N GLU A 52 6.90 4.46 -20.62
CA GLU A 52 7.74 5.00 -19.55
C GLU A 52 7.97 3.95 -18.43
N GLU A 53 6.98 3.12 -18.13
CA GLU A 53 7.11 1.99 -17.20
C GLU A 53 8.08 0.91 -17.71
N LEU A 54 8.04 0.62 -19.00
CA LEU A 54 9.00 -0.30 -19.63
C LEU A 54 10.41 0.29 -19.68
N LYS A 55 10.55 1.59 -19.95
CA LYS A 55 11.86 2.27 -19.88
C LYS A 55 12.41 2.23 -18.46
N PHE A 56 11.57 2.52 -17.46
CA PHE A 56 11.92 2.45 -16.05
C PHE A 56 12.46 1.07 -15.64
N SER A 57 11.71 0.00 -15.93
CA SER A 57 12.13 -1.35 -15.55
C SER A 57 13.42 -1.77 -16.25
N ASN A 58 13.56 -1.46 -17.54
CA ASN A 58 14.80 -1.69 -18.28
C ASN A 58 15.97 -0.87 -17.72
N ALA A 59 15.76 0.38 -17.31
CA ALA A 59 16.79 1.23 -16.72
C ALA A 59 17.32 0.61 -15.41
N VAL A 60 16.44 0.11 -14.55
CA VAL A 60 16.85 -0.57 -13.30
C VAL A 60 17.55 -1.90 -13.61
N LEU A 61 16.94 -2.76 -14.43
CA LEU A 61 17.45 -4.12 -14.69
C LEU A 61 18.80 -4.14 -15.45
N ASN A 62 19.07 -3.11 -16.28
CA ASN A 62 20.34 -3.00 -17.01
C ASN A 62 21.40 -2.16 -16.29
N SER A 63 21.08 -1.58 -15.13
CA SER A 63 22.08 -0.87 -14.31
C SER A 63 23.12 -1.83 -13.74
N SER A 64 24.30 -1.30 -13.40
CA SER A 64 25.36 -2.09 -12.76
C SER A 64 24.90 -2.71 -11.43
N PRO A 65 25.54 -3.80 -10.95
CA PRO A 65 25.19 -4.41 -9.67
C PRO A 65 25.24 -3.44 -8.49
N ASP A 66 26.20 -2.51 -8.48
CA ASP A 66 26.32 -1.49 -7.43
C ASP A 66 25.17 -0.48 -7.48
N ALA A 67 24.77 -0.03 -8.68
CA ALA A 67 23.61 0.85 -8.87
C ALA A 67 22.31 0.17 -8.46
N GLN A 68 22.12 -1.10 -8.78
CA GLN A 68 20.93 -1.87 -8.38
C GLN A 68 20.84 -2.06 -6.87
N ARG A 69 21.95 -2.40 -6.19
CA ARG A 69 21.99 -2.48 -4.72
C ARG A 69 21.68 -1.15 -4.07
N LEU A 70 22.30 -0.09 -4.58
CA LEU A 70 22.07 1.25 -4.06
C LEU A 70 20.61 1.67 -4.25
N TYR A 71 20.02 1.44 -5.43
CA TYR A 71 18.62 1.72 -5.70
C TYR A 71 17.69 0.95 -4.75
N ALA A 72 17.92 -0.35 -4.56
CA ALA A 72 17.15 -1.15 -3.61
C ALA A 72 17.26 -0.62 -2.16
N ARG A 73 18.45 -0.17 -1.74
CA ARG A 73 18.65 0.48 -0.44
C ARG A 73 17.89 1.80 -0.33
N ILE A 74 17.86 2.61 -1.39
CA ILE A 74 17.10 3.87 -1.41
C ILE A 74 15.61 3.58 -1.27
N LEU A 75 15.06 2.60 -2.01
CA LEU A 75 13.65 2.20 -1.93
C LEU A 75 13.23 1.74 -0.52
N SER A 76 14.15 1.17 0.26
CA SER A 76 13.88 0.75 1.64
C SER A 76 13.86 1.87 2.68
N ARG A 77 14.25 3.10 2.30
CA ARG A 77 14.35 4.24 3.22
C ARG A 77 13.15 5.16 3.10
N ARG A 78 12.80 5.80 4.23
CA ARG A 78 11.69 6.74 4.31
C ARG A 78 12.09 8.17 3.91
N GLY A 79 11.19 8.80 3.17
CA GLY A 79 11.19 10.22 2.88
C GLY A 79 11.62 10.56 1.47
N PRO A 80 11.27 11.76 0.98
CA PRO A 80 11.46 12.10 -0.43
C PRO A 80 12.93 12.47 -0.75
N ILE A 81 13.70 12.90 0.25
CA ILE A 81 15.07 13.40 0.09
C ILE A 81 16.06 12.62 0.95
N PHE A 82 17.22 12.37 0.35
CA PHE A 82 18.33 11.58 0.87
C PHE A 82 19.64 12.35 0.75
N LEU A 83 20.45 12.36 1.82
CA LEU A 83 21.79 12.94 1.77
C LEU A 83 22.78 11.89 1.26
N VAL A 84 23.68 12.25 0.34
CA VAL A 84 24.67 11.31 -0.22
C VAL A 84 25.50 10.63 0.87
N ALA A 85 25.90 11.38 1.90
CA ALA A 85 26.69 10.88 3.03
C ALA A 85 25.98 9.79 3.87
N GLN A 86 24.66 9.59 3.71
CA GLN A 86 23.93 8.54 4.43
C GLN A 86 24.06 7.15 3.78
N PHE A 87 24.65 7.05 2.58
CA PHE A 87 24.61 5.85 1.74
C PHE A 87 25.98 5.17 1.59
N GLU A 88 26.71 5.02 2.70
CA GLU A 88 27.93 4.21 2.76
C GLU A 88 27.60 2.75 3.13
N TYR A 89 27.56 1.89 2.11
CA TYR A 89 27.24 0.47 2.25
C TYR A 89 28.44 -0.39 1.89
N ARG A 90 28.74 -1.43 2.68
CA ARG A 90 29.90 -2.31 2.44
C ARG A 90 29.77 -3.07 1.12
N GLU A 91 28.54 -3.35 0.73
CA GLU A 91 28.16 -4.09 -0.48
C GLU A 91 28.11 -3.24 -1.76
N VAL A 92 28.17 -1.91 -1.63
CA VAL A 92 28.23 -0.97 -2.75
C VAL A 92 29.65 -0.42 -2.85
N LYS A 93 30.46 -1.00 -3.73
CA LYS A 93 31.90 -0.66 -3.81
C LYS A 93 32.13 0.77 -4.29
N HIS A 94 31.33 1.24 -5.24
CA HIS A 94 31.49 2.53 -5.88
C HIS A 94 30.21 3.38 -5.84
N VAL A 95 29.83 3.86 -4.65
CA VAL A 95 28.62 4.67 -4.42
C VAL A 95 28.53 5.88 -5.35
N ALA A 96 29.62 6.61 -5.55
CA ALA A 96 29.62 7.79 -6.43
C ALA A 96 29.28 7.45 -7.89
N ASN A 97 29.88 6.38 -8.42
CA ASN A 97 29.63 5.90 -9.78
C ASN A 97 28.19 5.37 -9.89
N ALA A 98 27.74 4.61 -8.90
CA ALA A 98 26.37 4.10 -8.82
C ALA A 98 25.34 5.24 -8.84
N LEU A 99 25.52 6.28 -8.03
CA LEU A 99 24.63 7.45 -8.05
C LEU A 99 24.66 8.15 -9.41
N THR A 100 25.81 8.24 -10.08
CA THR A 100 25.91 8.91 -11.39
C THR A 100 25.21 8.10 -12.48
N GLU A 101 25.32 6.77 -12.40
CA GLU A 101 24.59 5.87 -13.27
C GLU A 101 23.07 5.96 -13.05
N LEU A 102 22.62 5.94 -11.80
CA LEU A 102 21.21 6.09 -11.45
C LEU A 102 20.63 7.43 -11.94
N GLU A 103 21.39 8.52 -11.81
CA GLU A 103 21.00 9.84 -12.33
C GLU A 103 20.91 9.85 -13.86
N ARG A 104 21.89 9.29 -14.56
CA ARG A 104 21.89 9.17 -16.03
C ARG A 104 20.71 8.35 -16.54
N ASN A 105 20.31 7.34 -15.76
CA ASN A 105 19.18 6.47 -16.07
C ASN A 105 17.83 7.06 -15.57
N GLU A 106 17.82 8.31 -15.10
CA GLU A 106 16.64 9.03 -14.62
C GLU A 106 15.93 8.32 -13.44
N LEU A 107 16.65 7.51 -12.66
CA LEU A 107 16.12 6.79 -11.50
C LEU A 107 16.22 7.60 -10.20
N ILE A 108 17.10 8.60 -10.19
CA ILE A 108 17.22 9.59 -9.12
C ILE A 108 17.42 10.97 -9.74
N LYS A 109 17.04 12.00 -9.00
CA LYS A 109 17.33 13.39 -9.35
C LYS A 109 18.22 14.00 -8.28
N ARG A 110 19.45 14.39 -8.65
CA ARG A 110 20.36 15.02 -7.70
C ARG A 110 20.05 16.49 -7.53
N ASN A 111 20.17 16.95 -6.28
CA ASN A 111 20.00 18.33 -5.88
C ASN A 111 18.72 18.97 -6.43
N SER A 112 17.63 18.20 -6.43
CA SER A 112 16.30 18.64 -6.85
C SER A 112 15.85 19.90 -6.13
N GLU A 113 14.94 20.64 -6.77
CA GLU A 113 14.28 21.78 -6.15
C GLU A 113 13.36 21.29 -5.05
N VAL A 114 13.69 21.64 -3.81
CA VAL A 114 13.00 21.16 -2.62
C VAL A 114 12.82 22.31 -1.64
N PRO A 115 11.72 22.31 -0.86
CA PRO A 115 11.51 23.32 0.17
C PRO A 115 12.71 23.39 1.14
N THR A 116 13.19 24.60 1.40
CA THR A 116 14.37 24.82 2.25
C THR A 116 14.15 24.38 3.69
N ASP A 117 12.89 24.40 4.16
CA ASP A 117 12.50 23.92 5.47
C ASP A 117 12.66 22.41 5.57
N LEU A 118 12.29 21.67 4.52
CA LEU A 118 12.50 20.22 4.43
C LEU A 118 14.00 19.88 4.42
N LEU A 119 14.83 20.64 3.69
CA LEU A 119 16.29 20.47 3.73
C LEU A 119 16.83 20.69 5.15
N CYS A 120 16.49 21.81 5.78
CA CYS A 120 16.92 22.11 7.15
C CYS A 120 16.46 21.03 8.16
N GLN A 121 15.27 20.46 7.97
CA GLN A 121 14.79 19.36 8.81
C GLN A 121 15.60 18.07 8.64
N LYS A 122 16.10 17.79 7.43
CA LYS A 122 16.91 16.58 7.13
C LYS A 122 18.31 16.63 7.73
N LEU A 123 18.87 17.82 7.90
CA LEU A 123 20.18 18.01 8.50
C LEU A 123 20.13 17.90 10.03
N THR A 124 21.27 17.55 10.63
CA THR A 124 21.45 17.61 12.07
C THR A 124 21.67 19.06 12.53
N LEU A 125 21.48 19.31 13.83
CA LEU A 125 21.76 20.62 14.42
C LEU A 125 23.23 21.03 14.22
N SER A 126 24.17 20.07 14.32
CA SER A 126 25.60 20.36 14.13
C SER A 126 25.93 20.72 12.67
N GLN A 127 25.35 20.00 11.71
CA GLN A 127 25.52 20.29 10.29
C GLN A 127 25.00 21.69 9.93
N LEU A 128 23.83 22.08 10.46
CA LEU A 128 23.30 23.43 10.25
C LEU A 128 24.21 24.51 10.85
N ARG A 129 24.77 24.28 12.04
CA ARG A 129 25.72 25.23 12.62
C ARG A 129 26.97 25.40 11.76
N GLU A 130 27.54 24.30 11.29
CA GLU A 130 28.75 24.31 10.45
C GLU A 130 28.51 24.99 9.09
N ILE A 131 27.41 24.66 8.40
CA ILE A 131 27.12 25.18 7.05
C ILE A 131 26.84 26.68 7.06
N PHE A 132 26.20 27.17 8.13
CA PHE A 132 25.79 28.57 8.24
C PHE A 132 26.70 29.40 9.16
N GLU A 133 27.80 28.83 9.67
CA GLU A 133 28.77 29.50 10.55
C GLU A 133 28.09 30.07 11.82
N LEU A 134 27.28 29.23 12.47
CA LEU A 134 26.46 29.54 13.65
C LEU A 134 26.81 28.66 14.85
N GLU A 135 28.10 28.39 15.07
CA GLU A 135 28.61 27.50 16.13
C GLU A 135 28.14 27.92 17.53
N ASP A 136 28.06 29.23 17.77
CA ASP A 136 27.66 29.80 19.07
C ASP A 136 26.15 29.73 19.33
N PHE A 137 25.33 29.30 18.37
CA PHE A 137 23.89 29.25 18.54
C PHE A 137 23.47 28.23 19.62
N LYS A 138 22.84 28.72 20.69
CA LYS A 138 22.28 27.91 21.78
C LYS A 138 20.75 27.87 21.66
N GLY A 139 20.22 26.80 21.08
CA GLY A 139 18.78 26.61 20.88
C GLY A 139 18.45 25.28 20.20
N SER A 140 17.16 25.05 19.93
CA SER A 140 16.68 23.83 19.26
C SER A 140 16.84 23.93 17.74
N LYS A 141 16.82 22.77 17.06
CA LYS A 141 16.89 22.69 15.58
C LYS A 141 15.79 23.51 14.88
N PRO A 142 14.50 23.45 15.30
CA PRO A 142 13.46 24.28 14.69
C PRO A 142 13.76 25.77 14.76
N VAL A 143 14.25 26.26 15.90
CA VAL A 143 14.58 27.69 16.06
C VAL A 143 15.75 28.09 15.17
N LEU A 144 16.78 27.24 15.06
CA LEU A 144 17.89 27.50 14.14
C LEU A 144 17.42 27.51 12.68
N ALA A 145 16.58 26.55 12.29
CA ALA A 145 16.02 26.47 10.94
C ALA A 145 15.22 27.73 10.59
N SER A 146 14.34 28.21 11.48
CA SER A 146 13.61 29.47 11.28
C SER A 146 14.57 30.65 11.14
N LYS A 147 15.60 30.75 11.98
CA LYS A 147 16.61 31.82 11.90
C LYS A 147 17.37 31.80 10.57
N ILE A 148 17.68 30.63 10.04
CA ILE A 148 18.33 30.48 8.73
C ILE A 148 17.41 30.98 7.62
N GLN A 149 16.12 30.62 7.65
CA GLN A 149 15.12 31.04 6.67
C GLN A 149 14.86 32.55 6.69
N GLU A 150 14.97 33.19 7.86
CA GLU A 150 14.85 34.65 8.00
C GLU A 150 16.11 35.38 7.54
N ALA A 151 17.29 34.78 7.70
CA ALA A 151 18.57 35.42 7.43
C ALA A 151 19.06 35.27 5.98
N TYR A 152 18.63 34.24 5.26
CA TYR A 152 19.14 33.89 3.94
C TYR A 152 18.00 33.67 2.94
N SER A 153 18.23 34.01 1.65
CA SER A 153 17.29 33.62 0.60
C SER A 153 17.32 32.11 0.37
N ALA A 154 16.26 31.58 -0.25
CA ALA A 154 16.15 30.16 -0.52
C ALA A 154 17.31 29.64 -1.39
N GLU A 155 17.73 30.42 -2.38
CA GLU A 155 18.84 30.10 -3.28
C GLU A 155 20.16 29.94 -2.52
N VAL A 156 20.44 30.85 -1.58
CA VAL A 156 21.67 30.81 -0.77
C VAL A 156 21.66 29.61 0.17
N ILE A 157 20.51 29.29 0.77
CA ILE A 157 20.36 28.11 1.65
C ILE A 157 20.65 26.84 0.84
N VAL A 158 20.03 26.70 -0.33
CA VAL A 158 20.21 25.56 -1.24
C VAL A 158 21.68 25.44 -1.67
N GLU A 159 22.32 26.54 -2.09
CA GLU A 159 23.71 26.54 -2.54
C GLU A 159 24.68 26.11 -1.43
N ARG A 160 24.55 26.70 -0.23
CA ARG A 160 25.42 26.37 0.91
C ARG A 160 25.28 24.92 1.34
N ILE A 161 24.04 24.42 1.43
CA ILE A 161 23.80 23.01 1.76
C ILE A 161 24.37 22.11 0.66
N ARG A 162 24.11 22.41 -0.62
CA ARG A 162 24.58 21.61 -1.76
C ARG A 162 26.09 21.47 -1.81
N ALA A 163 26.81 22.55 -1.49
CA ALA A 163 28.27 22.57 -1.51
C ALA A 163 28.91 21.64 -0.46
N LYS A 164 28.20 21.34 0.64
CA LYS A 164 28.73 20.54 1.77
C LYS A 164 28.08 19.17 1.86
N LEU A 165 26.76 19.11 1.65
CA LEU A 165 25.91 17.94 1.82
C LEU A 165 24.96 17.83 0.62
N PRO A 166 25.44 17.36 -0.54
CA PRO A 166 24.58 17.14 -1.68
C PRO A 166 23.49 16.10 -1.34
N TRP A 167 22.33 16.30 -1.95
CA TRP A 167 21.17 15.42 -1.78
C TRP A 167 20.67 14.89 -3.11
N PHE A 168 19.78 13.92 -3.02
CA PHE A 168 19.03 13.41 -4.16
C PHE A 168 17.64 12.96 -3.69
N GLU A 169 16.72 12.88 -4.63
CA GLU A 169 15.41 12.26 -4.47
C GLU A 169 15.28 11.05 -5.39
N LEU A 170 14.40 10.12 -5.01
CA LEU A 170 13.96 9.08 -5.95
C LEU A 170 13.15 9.75 -7.04
N ASP A 171 13.51 9.45 -8.28
CA ASP A 171 12.67 9.78 -9.41
C ASP A 171 11.76 8.57 -9.71
N GLN A 172 10.66 8.83 -10.41
CA GLN A 172 9.76 7.78 -10.90
C GLN A 172 9.14 6.90 -9.80
N THR A 173 8.87 7.46 -8.62
CA THR A 173 8.26 6.76 -7.46
C THR A 173 6.91 6.12 -7.80
N ASP A 174 6.14 6.72 -8.69
CA ASP A 174 4.86 6.17 -9.17
C ASP A 174 5.05 4.88 -9.98
N ARG A 175 6.20 4.71 -10.65
CA ARG A 175 6.50 3.51 -11.43
C ARG A 175 6.81 2.34 -10.52
N ILE A 176 7.69 2.50 -9.55
CA ILE A 176 7.93 1.44 -8.57
C ILE A 176 6.67 1.11 -7.76
N ALA A 177 5.81 2.10 -7.49
CA ALA A 177 4.50 1.91 -6.89
C ALA A 177 3.56 1.05 -7.76
N THR A 178 3.52 1.31 -9.07
CA THR A 178 2.74 0.54 -10.04
C THR A 178 3.23 -0.90 -10.13
N PHE A 179 4.54 -1.10 -10.24
CA PHE A 179 5.12 -2.44 -10.24
C PHE A 179 4.86 -3.20 -8.93
N SER A 180 4.95 -2.51 -7.78
CA SER A 180 4.60 -3.09 -6.48
C SER A 180 3.13 -3.51 -6.42
N LEU A 181 2.21 -2.67 -6.93
CA LEU A 181 0.79 -3.02 -7.05
C LEU A 181 0.59 -4.28 -7.89
N LEU A 182 1.21 -4.37 -9.06
CA LEU A 182 1.04 -5.51 -9.97
C LEU A 182 1.66 -6.80 -9.42
N PHE A 183 2.67 -6.68 -8.56
CA PHE A 183 3.29 -7.80 -7.87
C PHE A 183 2.45 -8.28 -6.68
N PHE A 184 2.21 -7.41 -5.70
CA PHE A 184 1.53 -7.76 -4.43
C PHE A 184 0.02 -7.88 -4.59
N GLY A 185 -0.55 -7.10 -5.51
CA GLY A 185 -1.98 -6.96 -5.73
C GLY A 185 -2.68 -5.96 -4.82
N ASP A 186 -1.93 -5.20 -4.03
CA ASP A 186 -2.37 -3.98 -3.38
C ASP A 186 -1.20 -2.99 -3.18
N ARG A 187 -1.51 -1.84 -2.58
CA ARG A 187 -0.55 -0.75 -2.30
C ARG A 187 -0.15 -0.67 -0.83
N TYR A 188 -0.63 -1.59 0.01
CA TYR A 188 -0.30 -1.63 1.43
C TYR A 188 0.98 -2.43 1.68
N GLN A 189 1.26 -3.41 0.83
CA GLN A 189 2.49 -4.18 0.83
C GLN A 189 3.60 -3.41 0.08
N ASP A 190 4.79 -3.39 0.67
CA ASP A 190 6.00 -2.81 0.07
C ASP A 190 7.11 -3.85 -0.07
N LEU A 191 8.28 -3.42 -0.56
CA LEU A 191 9.47 -4.27 -0.70
C LEU A 191 9.99 -4.83 0.64
N SER A 192 9.58 -4.30 1.80
CA SER A 192 9.91 -4.91 3.09
C SER A 192 9.15 -6.22 3.32
N THR A 193 8.00 -6.39 2.66
CA THR A 193 7.24 -7.66 2.63
C THR A 193 8.07 -8.80 2.03
N PHE A 194 8.92 -8.53 1.03
CA PHE A 194 9.84 -9.54 0.47
C PHE A 194 10.92 -10.00 1.44
N VAL A 195 11.37 -9.12 2.36
CA VAL A 195 12.38 -9.49 3.35
C VAL A 195 11.85 -10.62 4.26
N VAL A 196 10.53 -10.67 4.48
CA VAL A 196 9.87 -11.76 5.20
C VAL A 196 9.84 -13.06 4.37
N HIS A 197 9.71 -12.95 3.04
CA HIS A 197 9.74 -14.09 2.11
C HIS A 197 11.11 -14.76 2.06
N ASP A 198 12.20 -14.00 1.87
CA ASP A 198 13.57 -14.53 1.77
C ASP A 198 14.07 -15.17 3.07
N LEU A 199 13.46 -14.84 4.22
CA LEU A 199 13.69 -15.52 5.50
C LEU A 199 12.97 -16.87 5.63
N GLY A 200 12.29 -17.34 4.57
CA GLY A 200 11.62 -18.64 4.52
C GLY A 200 10.27 -18.70 5.23
N ILE A 201 9.65 -17.55 5.54
CA ILE A 201 8.42 -17.47 6.35
C ILE A 201 7.15 -17.60 5.48
N LEU A 202 7.20 -17.25 4.18
CA LEU A 202 6.08 -17.36 3.24
C LEU A 202 6.60 -17.93 1.91
N ARG A 203 5.99 -18.98 1.37
CA ARG A 203 6.31 -19.52 0.03
C ARG A 203 5.26 -19.03 -0.96
N LEU A 204 5.67 -18.23 -1.95
CA LEU A 204 4.77 -17.89 -3.06
C LEU A 204 4.54 -19.15 -3.89
N GLU A 205 3.28 -19.57 -4.01
CA GLU A 205 2.92 -20.71 -4.84
C GLU A 205 3.20 -20.40 -6.31
N GLN A 206 3.94 -21.28 -6.98
CA GLN A 206 4.30 -21.13 -8.40
C GLN A 206 3.08 -21.49 -9.27
N TYR A 207 2.11 -20.59 -9.37
CA TYR A 207 1.06 -20.70 -10.37
C TYR A 207 1.44 -19.94 -11.64
N THR A 208 1.17 -20.57 -12.79
CA THR A 208 1.11 -19.86 -14.07
C THR A 208 -0.13 -18.98 -14.06
N LEU A 209 0.05 -17.68 -13.84
CA LEU A 209 -0.99 -16.70 -14.06
C LEU A 209 -1.25 -16.64 -15.56
N ASP A 210 -2.30 -17.30 -16.04
CA ASP A 210 -2.84 -17.04 -17.37
C ASP A 210 -3.32 -15.58 -17.40
N SER A 211 -3.09 -14.89 -18.51
CA SER A 211 -3.68 -13.59 -18.89
C SER A 211 -5.17 -13.45 -18.57
N LYS A 212 -5.91 -14.56 -18.48
CA LYS A 212 -7.33 -14.59 -18.10
C LYS A 212 -7.58 -14.47 -16.58
N ASN A 213 -6.62 -14.90 -15.77
CA ASN A 213 -6.70 -15.03 -14.31
C ASN A 213 -5.87 -13.99 -13.55
N ARG A 214 -5.16 -13.11 -14.25
CA ARG A 214 -4.46 -11.98 -13.64
C ARG A 214 -5.46 -10.97 -13.04
N GLN A 215 -5.02 -10.27 -12.00
CA GLN A 215 -5.84 -9.33 -11.26
C GLN A 215 -6.35 -8.15 -12.09
N PHE A 216 -5.51 -7.61 -12.97
CA PHE A 216 -5.85 -6.51 -13.87
C PHE A 216 -5.77 -6.98 -15.32
N ARG A 217 -6.84 -6.80 -16.08
CA ARG A 217 -6.94 -7.27 -17.46
C ARG A 217 -6.58 -6.21 -18.48
N THR A 218 -6.76 -4.94 -18.15
CA THR A 218 -6.46 -3.80 -19.04
C THR A 218 -5.70 -2.71 -18.30
N ARG A 219 -5.05 -1.82 -19.06
CA ARG A 219 -4.33 -0.67 -18.51
C ARG A 219 -5.27 0.25 -17.73
N GLU A 220 -6.46 0.46 -18.26
CA GLU A 220 -7.48 1.33 -17.66
C GLU A 220 -7.90 0.82 -16.28
N GLU A 221 -7.87 -0.49 -16.03
CA GLU A 221 -8.14 -1.03 -14.69
C GLU A 221 -7.04 -0.66 -13.70
N ILE A 222 -5.76 -0.67 -14.13
CA ILE A 222 -4.62 -0.26 -13.30
C ILE A 222 -4.74 1.23 -12.97
N ASP A 223 -4.95 2.07 -13.98
CA ASP A 223 -5.06 3.52 -13.80
C ASP A 223 -6.25 3.88 -12.89
N ARG A 224 -7.41 3.21 -13.05
CA ARG A 224 -8.54 3.38 -12.13
C ARG A 224 -8.20 2.98 -10.71
N TYR A 225 -7.45 1.89 -10.51
CA TYR A 225 -7.03 1.47 -9.17
C TYR A 225 -6.16 2.53 -8.51
N LEU A 226 -5.18 3.05 -9.25
CA LEU A 226 -4.26 4.09 -8.76
C LEU A 226 -5.03 5.36 -8.40
N ASN A 227 -5.97 5.80 -9.24
CA ASN A 227 -6.82 6.96 -8.95
C ASN A 227 -7.68 6.76 -7.70
N LEU A 228 -8.28 5.58 -7.53
CA LEU A 228 -9.06 5.25 -6.32
C LEU A 228 -8.18 5.25 -5.06
N TRP A 229 -6.96 4.76 -5.18
CA TRP A 229 -6.00 4.75 -4.08
C TRP A 229 -5.59 6.17 -3.69
N GLU A 230 -5.23 7.02 -4.67
CA GLU A 230 -4.85 8.41 -4.43
C GLU A 230 -5.98 9.21 -3.75
N LEU A 231 -7.22 9.05 -4.22
CA LEU A 231 -8.39 9.65 -3.57
C LEU A 231 -8.57 9.15 -2.12
N SER A 232 -8.27 7.87 -1.86
CA SER A 232 -8.31 7.31 -0.51
C SER A 232 -7.24 7.90 0.40
N GLU A 233 -6.01 8.09 -0.09
CA GLU A 233 -4.91 8.67 0.70
C GLU A 233 -5.18 10.12 1.07
N ARG A 234 -5.70 10.92 0.13
CA ARG A 234 -6.12 12.30 0.40
C ARG A 234 -7.12 12.39 1.56
N MET A 235 -7.99 11.39 1.73
CA MET A 235 -8.94 11.32 2.85
C MET A 235 -8.30 10.99 4.21
N THR A 236 -7.01 10.65 4.24
CA THR A 236 -6.24 10.37 5.46
C THR A 236 -5.30 11.51 5.84
N GLU A 237 -5.14 12.51 4.98
CA GLU A 237 -4.36 13.71 5.27
C GLU A 237 -5.00 14.52 6.40
N GLU A 238 -4.17 15.34 7.07
CA GLU A 238 -4.63 16.18 8.19
C GLU A 238 -5.56 17.31 7.73
N GLU A 239 -5.44 17.74 6.47
CA GLU A 239 -6.29 18.77 5.89
C GLU A 239 -7.71 18.21 5.64
N PRO A 240 -8.74 18.84 6.21
CA PRO A 240 -10.11 18.39 6.01
C PRO A 240 -10.56 18.64 4.58
N ILE A 241 -10.98 17.57 3.90
CA ILE A 241 -11.60 17.68 2.57
C ILE A 241 -12.98 18.33 2.72
N GLU A 242 -13.26 19.36 1.93
CA GLU A 242 -14.55 20.07 1.96
C GLU A 242 -15.72 19.20 1.50
N SER A 243 -16.91 19.46 2.04
CA SER A 243 -18.10 18.65 1.73
C SER A 243 -18.44 18.65 0.24
N GLU A 244 -18.19 19.75 -0.47
CA GLU A 244 -18.39 19.85 -1.93
C GLU A 244 -17.46 18.90 -2.71
N GLN A 245 -16.21 18.75 -2.28
CA GLN A 245 -15.26 17.83 -2.92
C GLN A 245 -15.64 16.37 -2.66
N LEU A 246 -16.18 16.08 -1.48
CA LEU A 246 -16.71 14.75 -1.15
C LEU A 246 -17.92 14.40 -2.03
N THR A 247 -18.83 15.33 -2.26
CA THR A 247 -20.01 15.08 -3.11
C THR A 247 -19.65 14.94 -4.59
N GLN A 248 -18.70 15.72 -5.08
CA GLN A 248 -18.12 15.53 -6.42
C GLN A 248 -17.47 14.14 -6.55
N SER A 249 -16.76 13.69 -5.52
CA SER A 249 -16.17 12.34 -5.52
C SER A 249 -17.23 11.25 -5.61
N ILE A 250 -18.38 11.39 -4.93
CA ILE A 250 -19.50 10.44 -5.06
C ILE A 250 -19.96 10.35 -6.51
N LEU A 251 -20.10 11.46 -7.23
CA LEU A 251 -20.55 11.50 -8.62
C LEU A 251 -19.63 10.70 -9.56
N VAL A 252 -18.32 10.79 -9.37
CA VAL A 252 -17.34 10.02 -10.15
C VAL A 252 -17.39 8.52 -9.79
N LEU A 253 -17.79 8.19 -8.57
CA LEU A 253 -17.77 6.83 -8.03
C LEU A 253 -19.12 6.12 -8.10
N GLN A 254 -20.13 6.65 -8.80
CA GLN A 254 -21.50 6.10 -8.78
C GLN A 254 -21.61 4.70 -9.39
N SER A 255 -20.79 4.42 -10.42
CA SER A 255 -20.89 3.18 -11.19
C SER A 255 -20.00 2.09 -10.60
N PRO A 256 -20.52 0.86 -10.43
CA PRO A 256 -19.73 -0.28 -9.99
C PRO A 256 -18.70 -0.69 -11.03
N ASN A 257 -17.63 -1.34 -10.57
CA ASN A 257 -16.61 -1.94 -11.42
C ASN A 257 -16.86 -3.45 -11.56
N ASN A 258 -16.60 -3.99 -12.76
CA ASN A 258 -16.67 -5.43 -13.00
C ASN A 258 -15.48 -6.18 -12.36
N ASN A 259 -14.35 -5.49 -12.22
CA ASN A 259 -13.17 -6.01 -11.55
C ASN A 259 -13.37 -5.97 -10.03
N ARG A 260 -13.14 -7.11 -9.35
CA ARG A 260 -13.47 -7.30 -7.94
C ARG A 260 -12.59 -6.44 -7.05
N THR A 261 -11.29 -6.37 -7.36
CA THR A 261 -10.34 -5.54 -6.64
C THR A 261 -10.72 -4.06 -6.72
N LEU A 262 -11.05 -3.57 -7.91
CA LEU A 262 -11.50 -2.19 -8.11
C LEU A 262 -12.79 -1.90 -7.35
N GLU A 263 -13.77 -2.79 -7.44
CA GLU A 263 -15.06 -2.61 -6.78
C GLU A 263 -14.92 -2.57 -5.27
N ARG A 264 -14.08 -3.46 -4.71
CA ARG A 264 -13.77 -3.45 -3.28
C ARG A 264 -13.15 -2.13 -2.84
N GLN A 265 -12.21 -1.57 -3.60
CA GLN A 265 -11.60 -0.28 -3.26
C GLN A 265 -12.59 0.88 -3.39
N ARG A 266 -13.36 0.92 -4.48
CA ARG A 266 -14.43 1.92 -4.69
C ARG A 266 -15.42 1.93 -3.54
N SER A 267 -15.91 0.75 -3.14
CA SER A 267 -16.87 0.61 -2.04
C SER A 267 -16.27 0.97 -0.67
N LYS A 268 -14.99 0.67 -0.42
CA LYS A 268 -14.28 1.15 0.79
C LYS A 268 -14.21 2.68 0.82
N LEU A 269 -13.87 3.31 -0.31
CA LEU A 269 -13.79 4.76 -0.42
C LEU A 269 -15.17 5.41 -0.22
N LEU A 270 -16.22 4.89 -0.85
CA LEU A 270 -17.59 5.35 -0.65
C LEU A 270 -18.05 5.23 0.80
N ASN A 271 -17.72 4.13 1.48
CA ASN A 271 -18.01 3.98 2.91
C ASN A 271 -17.28 5.02 3.77
N ARG A 272 -16.03 5.38 3.42
CA ARG A 272 -15.27 6.42 4.11
C ARG A 272 -15.87 7.80 3.87
N ILE A 273 -16.20 8.14 2.62
CA ILE A 273 -16.87 9.39 2.25
C ILE A 273 -18.23 9.52 2.95
N GLY A 274 -19.06 8.48 2.90
CA GLY A 274 -20.37 8.45 3.56
C GLY A 274 -20.26 8.64 5.07
N ARG A 275 -19.26 8.03 5.71
CA ARG A 275 -19.00 8.21 7.15
C ARG A 275 -18.64 9.66 7.47
N GLU A 276 -17.82 10.30 6.66
CA GLU A 276 -17.38 11.67 6.89
C GLU A 276 -18.55 12.67 6.72
N LEU A 277 -19.34 12.53 5.66
CA LEU A 277 -20.56 13.32 5.47
C LEU A 277 -21.58 13.11 6.58
N GLU A 278 -21.74 11.87 7.06
CA GLU A 278 -22.63 11.57 8.18
C GLU A 278 -22.17 12.23 9.48
N ARG A 279 -20.86 12.27 9.75
CA ARG A 279 -20.29 12.98 10.91
C ARG A 279 -20.56 14.49 10.85
N ARG A 280 -20.60 15.06 9.65
CA ARG A 280 -20.91 16.48 9.40
C ARG A 280 -22.40 16.78 9.41
N GLY A 281 -23.26 15.77 9.47
CA GLY A 281 -24.72 15.93 9.44
C GLY A 281 -25.32 16.04 8.03
N GLU A 282 -24.52 15.86 6.99
CA GLU A 282 -24.93 15.88 5.58
C GLU A 282 -25.58 14.55 5.18
N LEU A 283 -26.72 14.24 5.81
CA LEU A 283 -27.33 12.90 5.79
C LEU A 283 -27.79 12.47 4.39
N SER A 284 -28.27 13.39 3.55
CA SER A 284 -28.67 13.09 2.17
C SER A 284 -27.50 12.58 1.34
N PHE A 285 -26.37 13.30 1.37
CA PHE A 285 -25.17 12.91 0.64
C PHE A 285 -24.53 11.64 1.22
N ALA A 286 -24.56 11.47 2.55
CA ALA A 286 -24.12 10.23 3.18
C ALA A 286 -24.94 9.02 2.70
N LEU A 287 -26.27 9.15 2.60
CA LEU A 287 -27.14 8.11 2.03
C LEU A 287 -26.76 7.79 0.58
N THR A 288 -26.51 8.81 -0.26
CA THR A 288 -26.07 8.61 -1.65
C THR A 288 -24.75 7.84 -1.72
N ALA A 289 -23.76 8.20 -0.90
CA ALA A 289 -22.48 7.48 -0.85
C ALA A 289 -22.67 6.00 -0.47
N TYR A 290 -23.46 5.73 0.57
CA TYR A 290 -23.73 4.36 1.02
C TYR A 290 -24.59 3.57 0.02
N ASP A 291 -25.47 4.20 -0.73
CA ASP A 291 -26.29 3.53 -1.75
C ASP A 291 -25.45 3.00 -2.91
N HIS A 292 -24.42 3.75 -3.32
CA HIS A 292 -23.49 3.30 -4.36
C HIS A 292 -22.45 2.28 -3.89
N SER A 293 -22.32 2.04 -2.58
CA SER A 293 -21.35 1.07 -2.03
C SER A 293 -21.93 -0.34 -1.99
N THR A 294 -21.12 -1.33 -2.37
CA THR A 294 -21.45 -2.76 -2.33
C THR A 294 -20.69 -3.50 -1.23
N LEU A 295 -20.21 -2.78 -0.20
CA LEU A 295 -19.47 -3.36 0.92
C LEU A 295 -20.07 -2.93 2.27
N HIS A 296 -20.13 -3.87 3.21
CA HIS A 296 -20.42 -3.56 4.61
C HIS A 296 -19.46 -2.44 5.13
N PRO A 297 -19.94 -1.42 5.88
CA PRO A 297 -21.23 -1.34 6.57
C PRO A 297 -22.33 -0.52 5.88
N CYS A 298 -22.30 -0.27 4.57
CA CYS A 298 -23.18 0.72 3.93
C CYS A 298 -24.69 0.53 4.25
N ARG A 299 -25.21 -0.69 4.15
CA ARG A 299 -26.64 -1.00 4.40
C ARG A 299 -27.04 -0.77 5.86
N GLU A 300 -26.19 -1.18 6.80
CA GLU A 300 -26.38 -0.88 8.22
C GLU A 300 -26.40 0.65 8.47
N ARG A 301 -25.46 1.39 7.87
CA ARG A 301 -25.40 2.85 8.05
C ARG A 301 -26.65 3.54 7.47
N ARG A 302 -27.15 3.10 6.32
CA ARG A 302 -28.42 3.57 5.75
C ARG A 302 -29.59 3.36 6.69
N MET A 303 -29.73 2.17 7.29
CA MET A 303 -30.77 1.91 8.30
C MET A 303 -30.70 2.89 9.48
N ARG A 304 -29.50 3.15 10.00
CA ARG A 304 -29.31 4.12 11.10
C ARG A 304 -29.70 5.54 10.71
N ILE A 305 -29.34 5.97 9.49
CA ILE A 305 -29.70 7.31 8.99
C ILE A 305 -31.22 7.42 8.75
N PHE A 306 -31.85 6.44 8.09
CA PHE A 306 -33.30 6.46 7.88
C PHE A 306 -34.08 6.46 9.20
N GLN A 307 -33.62 5.70 10.20
CA GLN A 307 -34.20 5.73 11.54
C GLN A 307 -34.10 7.13 12.16
N ARG A 308 -32.94 7.78 12.05
CA ARG A 308 -32.73 9.15 12.55
C ARG A 308 -33.64 10.17 11.85
N LEU A 309 -33.97 9.93 10.58
CA LEU A 309 -34.87 10.76 9.77
C LEU A 309 -36.37 10.42 9.95
N GLY A 310 -36.72 9.43 10.77
CA GLY A 310 -38.12 8.99 10.95
C GLY A 310 -38.70 8.24 9.76
N LYS A 311 -37.85 7.80 8.83
CA LYS A 311 -38.19 7.11 7.58
C LYS A 311 -38.33 5.61 7.78
N LEU A 312 -39.41 5.20 8.45
CA LEU A 312 -39.59 3.80 8.90
C LEU A 312 -39.76 2.81 7.74
N ASN A 313 -40.40 3.21 6.64
CA ASN A 313 -40.57 2.35 5.47
C ASN A 313 -39.21 2.02 4.86
N GLU A 314 -38.35 3.02 4.66
CA GLU A 314 -37.00 2.84 4.11
C GLU A 314 -36.10 2.01 5.05
N VAL A 315 -36.30 2.09 6.37
CA VAL A 315 -35.61 1.18 7.33
C VAL A 315 -36.00 -0.27 7.08
N GLU A 316 -37.29 -0.57 6.98
CA GLU A 316 -37.76 -1.95 6.78
C GLU A 316 -37.39 -2.49 5.39
N GLU A 317 -37.35 -1.65 4.35
CA GLU A 317 -36.89 -2.04 3.01
C GLU A 317 -35.42 -2.49 3.03
N VAL A 318 -34.53 -1.69 3.62
CA VAL A 318 -33.10 -2.05 3.74
C VAL A 318 -32.93 -3.28 4.64
N ARG A 319 -33.69 -3.36 5.74
CA ARG A 319 -33.67 -4.49 6.66
C ARG A 319 -34.09 -5.79 5.98
N ALA A 320 -35.20 -5.77 5.22
CA ALA A 320 -35.67 -6.92 4.45
C ALA A 320 -34.62 -7.37 3.43
N THR A 321 -33.96 -6.42 2.76
CA THR A 321 -32.87 -6.70 1.82
C THR A 321 -31.69 -7.41 2.49
N ILE A 322 -31.26 -6.95 3.67
CA ILE A 322 -30.16 -7.60 4.43
C ILE A 322 -30.57 -9.02 4.87
N LEU A 323 -31.79 -9.19 5.38
CA LEU A 323 -32.26 -10.50 5.86
C LEU A 323 -32.45 -11.51 4.73
N ALA A 324 -32.84 -11.06 3.53
CA ALA A 324 -32.98 -11.91 2.36
C ALA A 324 -31.63 -12.33 1.76
N ASN A 325 -30.65 -11.41 1.72
CA ASN A 325 -29.31 -11.68 1.19
C ASN A 325 -28.21 -10.91 1.97
N PRO A 326 -27.76 -11.46 3.11
CA PRO A 326 -26.69 -10.87 3.91
C PRO A 326 -25.34 -11.08 3.23
N TRP A 327 -24.55 -10.00 3.08
CA TRP A 327 -23.15 -10.06 2.63
C TRP A 327 -22.22 -10.48 3.77
N THR A 328 -22.54 -10.12 5.02
CA THR A 328 -21.76 -10.53 6.20
C THR A 328 -22.65 -11.00 7.35
N VAL A 329 -22.06 -11.76 8.29
CA VAL A 329 -22.74 -12.21 9.51
C VAL A 329 -23.11 -11.01 10.38
N GLU A 330 -22.22 -10.02 10.46
CA GLU A 330 -22.38 -8.81 11.28
C GLU A 330 -23.63 -8.04 10.88
N GLU A 331 -23.84 -7.78 9.58
CA GLU A 331 -25.02 -7.03 9.16
C GLU A 331 -26.32 -7.84 9.32
N ARG A 332 -26.28 -9.17 9.16
CA ARG A 332 -27.45 -10.03 9.44
C ARG A 332 -27.87 -9.89 10.89
N LEU A 333 -26.91 -10.07 11.81
CA LEU A 333 -27.15 -9.95 13.25
C LEU A 333 -27.62 -8.55 13.64
N PHE A 334 -27.09 -7.51 12.99
CA PHE A 334 -27.55 -6.15 13.13
C PHE A 334 -29.02 -6.02 12.71
N ALA A 335 -29.38 -6.43 11.49
CA ALA A 335 -30.73 -6.34 10.94
C ALA A 335 -31.77 -7.15 11.76
N GLU A 336 -31.38 -8.31 12.30
CA GLU A 336 -32.25 -9.11 13.18
C GLU A 336 -32.58 -8.40 14.49
N LYS A 337 -31.68 -7.57 15.01
CA LYS A 337 -31.79 -6.92 16.32
C LYS A 337 -32.22 -5.46 16.25
N PHE A 338 -32.02 -4.79 15.12
CA PHE A 338 -32.28 -3.37 14.96
C PHE A 338 -33.74 -3.03 15.32
N ASN A 339 -33.92 -2.09 16.26
CA ASN A 339 -35.21 -1.62 16.77
C ASN A 339 -36.17 -2.68 17.35
N ARG A 340 -35.73 -3.90 17.65
CA ARG A 340 -36.57 -4.87 18.40
C ARG A 340 -36.59 -4.51 19.88
N LYS A 341 -37.80 -4.33 20.43
CA LYS A 341 -38.04 -4.22 21.88
C LYS A 341 -37.86 -5.62 22.53
N SER A 342 -36.63 -5.90 22.96
CA SER A 342 -36.15 -6.93 23.93
C SER A 342 -36.23 -8.46 23.64
N LYS A 343 -35.16 -9.15 24.11
CA LYS A 343 -34.91 -10.59 24.38
C LYS A 343 -35.22 -11.62 23.28
N ILE A 344 -34.25 -11.85 22.39
CA ILE A 344 -34.12 -13.13 21.68
C ILE A 344 -32.83 -13.80 22.17
N SER A 345 -32.95 -14.97 22.80
CA SER A 345 -31.81 -15.86 23.06
C SER A 345 -31.28 -16.36 21.73
N VAL A 346 -30.03 -16.01 21.42
CA VAL A 346 -29.35 -16.45 20.20
C VAL A 346 -29.15 -17.96 20.32
N ASN A 347 -29.85 -18.72 19.48
CA ASN A 347 -29.55 -20.13 19.29
C ASN A 347 -28.39 -20.20 18.30
N TYR A 348 -27.19 -20.56 18.77
CA TYR A 348 -25.97 -20.63 17.95
C TYR A 348 -25.95 -21.81 16.96
N ASN A 349 -27.08 -22.48 16.73
CA ASN A 349 -27.22 -23.47 15.66
C ASN A 349 -27.41 -22.78 14.30
N THR A 350 -26.38 -22.05 13.86
CA THR A 350 -26.27 -21.62 12.47
C THR A 350 -25.66 -22.81 11.73
N LYS A 351 -26.47 -23.53 10.94
CA LYS A 351 -25.90 -24.30 9.83
C LYS A 351 -24.97 -23.36 9.06
N GLU A 352 -23.77 -23.81 8.71
CA GLU A 352 -22.85 -23.07 7.85
C GLU A 352 -23.59 -22.68 6.56
N GLN A 353 -24.16 -21.47 6.54
CA GLN A 353 -24.70 -20.88 5.34
C GLN A 353 -23.52 -20.19 4.67
N VAL A 354 -23.14 -20.71 3.51
CA VAL A 354 -22.20 -20.05 2.61
C VAL A 354 -22.81 -18.70 2.24
N LEU A 355 -22.28 -17.62 2.83
CA LEU A 355 -22.69 -16.27 2.50
C LEU A 355 -22.16 -15.94 1.11
N THR A 356 -23.06 -15.74 0.17
CA THR A 356 -22.73 -15.26 -1.18
C THR A 356 -22.41 -13.78 -1.10
N ASN A 357 -21.13 -13.43 -0.95
CA ASN A 357 -20.69 -12.06 -1.21
C ASN A 357 -20.87 -11.81 -2.72
N PRO A 358 -21.50 -10.71 -3.17
CA PRO A 358 -21.67 -10.40 -4.60
C PRO A 358 -20.35 -10.34 -5.41
N LEU A 359 -19.21 -10.42 -4.73
CA LEU A 359 -17.87 -10.45 -5.30
C LEU A 359 -17.25 -11.86 -5.42
N THR A 360 -17.96 -12.96 -5.16
CA THR A 360 -17.35 -14.32 -5.03
C THR A 360 -16.88 -14.99 -6.33
N ASP A 361 -17.37 -14.58 -7.50
CA ASP A 361 -17.36 -15.48 -8.66
C ASP A 361 -16.05 -15.49 -9.48
N ASN A 362 -15.03 -14.74 -9.08
CA ASN A 362 -13.69 -14.82 -9.68
C ASN A 362 -12.61 -14.80 -8.60
N ILE A 363 -11.78 -15.85 -8.59
CA ILE A 363 -10.56 -15.93 -7.80
C ILE A 363 -9.48 -15.17 -8.57
N GLU A 364 -9.27 -13.90 -8.24
CA GLU A 364 -8.15 -13.10 -8.75
C GLU A 364 -6.88 -13.53 -8.01
N VAL A 365 -5.86 -13.95 -8.76
CA VAL A 365 -4.60 -14.42 -8.19
C VAL A 365 -3.56 -13.30 -8.31
N SER A 366 -3.02 -12.83 -7.17
CA SER A 366 -1.81 -12.00 -7.11
C SER A 366 -0.65 -12.84 -6.59
N ALA A 367 0.60 -12.39 -6.76
CA ALA A 367 1.76 -13.17 -6.36
C ALA A 367 1.73 -13.55 -4.87
N CYS A 368 1.18 -12.66 -4.03
CA CYS A 368 1.29 -12.72 -2.58
C CYS A 368 -0.04 -12.87 -1.81
N ARG A 369 -1.19 -13.07 -2.47
CA ARG A 369 -2.45 -13.30 -1.75
C ARG A 369 -2.61 -14.79 -1.42
N GLU A 370 -2.51 -15.11 -0.13
CA GLU A 370 -3.08 -16.35 0.41
C GLU A 370 -4.61 -16.29 0.29
N PHE A 371 -5.21 -17.42 -0.11
CA PHE A 371 -6.65 -17.57 -0.37
C PHE A 371 -7.52 -17.49 0.89
#